data_AF-A0A2A3FNQ8-F1
#
_entry.id   AF-A0A2A3FNQ8-F1
#
_cell.length_a   1.000
_cell.length_b   1.000
_cell.length_c   1.000
_cell.angle_alpha   90.00
_cell.angle_beta   90.00
_cell.angle_gamma   90.00
#
_symmetry.space_group_name_H-M   'P 1'
#
loop_
_entity.id
_entity.type
_entity.pdbx_description
1 polymer ?
#
loop_
_entity_poly.entity_id
_entity_poly.type
_entity_poly.pdbx_seq_one_letter_code
_entity_poly.pdbx_strand_id
1 'polypeptide(L)'
;MIEDSTEPSLTPVPSPTRLVPRRRPDGRELLGTAKGILIAGRGCSDAQAFDELLDVARRHHLTVLGAARSLVELAAGPSSRPRRTDTARFDEWEQLVAQLPPRRHAQAS
;
A
#
# COMPACT_ATOMS: atom_id res chain seq x y z
N MET A 1 -16.36 2.06 66.59
CA MET A 1 -17.27 1.10 65.94
C MET A 1 -18.02 1.86 64.86
N ILE A 2 -17.72 1.56 63.60
CA ILE A 2 -18.47 1.70 62.34
C ILE A 2 -17.40 1.69 61.24
N GLU A 3 -17.33 0.58 60.52
CA GLU A 3 -16.66 0.43 59.22
C GLU A 3 -17.40 1.28 58.18
N ASP A 4 -16.67 1.90 57.25
CA ASP A 4 -17.25 2.18 55.93
C ASP A 4 -16.18 1.99 54.84
N SER A 5 -16.48 1.01 54.00
CA SER A 5 -15.75 0.52 52.85
C SER A 5 -15.57 1.61 51.79
N THR A 6 -14.34 1.77 51.31
CA THR A 6 -14.13 2.18 49.91
C THR A 6 -12.73 1.78 49.46
N GLU A 7 -12.65 0.62 48.84
CA GLU A 7 -11.55 0.32 47.93
C GLU A 7 -11.75 1.13 46.65
N PRO A 8 -10.80 1.97 46.23
CA PRO A 8 -10.85 2.56 44.90
C PRO A 8 -10.53 1.46 43.89
N SER A 9 -11.58 0.93 43.25
CA SER A 9 -11.48 0.15 42.02
C SER A 9 -10.73 0.95 40.96
N LEU A 10 -9.43 0.72 40.84
CA LEU A 10 -8.61 1.21 39.75
C LEU A 10 -9.00 0.43 38.49
N THR A 11 -9.84 1.06 37.68
CA THR A 11 -10.18 0.62 36.33
C THR A 11 -8.90 0.30 35.54
N PRO A 12 -8.82 -0.81 34.79
CA PRO A 12 -7.72 -1.04 33.87
C PRO A 12 -7.78 0.03 32.79
N VAL A 13 -6.83 0.97 32.85
CA VAL A 13 -6.57 1.92 31.77
C VAL A 13 -6.36 1.12 30.49
N PRO A 14 -7.15 1.33 29.42
CA PRO A 14 -6.85 0.69 28.15
C PRO A 14 -5.44 1.14 27.77
N SER A 15 -4.55 0.15 27.64
CA SER A 15 -3.19 0.39 27.19
C SER A 15 -3.27 1.26 25.93
N PRO A 16 -2.50 2.35 25.81
CA PRO A 16 -2.54 3.16 24.61
C PRO A 16 -2.22 2.22 23.46
N THR A 17 -3.22 1.97 22.61
CA THR A 17 -3.12 1.14 21.42
C THR A 17 -1.85 1.56 20.75
N ARG A 18 -0.81 0.71 20.75
CA ARG A 18 0.41 0.97 20.00
C ARG A 18 -0.07 1.21 18.59
N LEU A 19 -0.09 2.48 18.18
CA LEU A 19 -0.22 2.85 16.79
C LEU A 19 1.03 2.25 16.16
N VAL A 20 0.90 1.02 15.64
CA VAL A 20 1.97 0.37 14.89
C VAL A 20 2.31 1.38 13.82
N PRO A 21 3.53 1.96 13.83
CA PRO A 21 3.90 2.87 12.78
C PRO A 21 3.75 2.07 11.51
N ARG A 22 2.82 2.46 10.63
CA ARG A 22 2.74 1.86 9.31
C ARG A 22 4.09 2.15 8.68
N ARG A 23 4.99 1.16 8.72
CA ARG A 23 6.29 1.26 8.06
C ARG A 23 5.99 1.71 6.65
N ARG A 24 6.66 2.77 6.22
CA ARG A 24 6.70 3.06 4.79
C ARG A 24 7.33 1.82 4.16
N PRO A 25 6.70 1.19 3.16
CA PRO A 25 7.30 0.04 2.51
C PRO A 25 8.69 0.45 2.01
N ASP A 26 9.69 -0.32 2.40
CA ASP A 26 11.07 -0.08 1.98
C ASP A 26 11.16 -0.27 0.45
N GLY A 27 12.12 0.37 -0.22
CA GLY A 27 12.15 0.41 -1.68
C GLY A 27 12.11 -0.97 -2.37
N ARG A 28 12.67 -1.99 -1.73
CA ARG A 28 12.63 -3.39 -2.19
C ARG A 28 11.22 -3.99 -2.12
N GLU A 29 10.48 -3.72 -1.04
CA GLU A 29 9.11 -4.19 -0.85
C GLU A 29 8.17 -3.52 -1.85
N LEU A 30 8.36 -2.21 -2.08
CA LEU A 30 7.60 -1.47 -3.08
C LEU A 30 7.82 -2.03 -4.50
N LEU A 31 9.08 -2.29 -4.86
CA LEU A 31 9.44 -2.88 -6.14
C LEU A 31 8.86 -4.29 -6.30
N GLY A 32 8.96 -5.14 -5.26
CA GLY A 32 8.36 -6.47 -5.25
C GLY A 32 6.84 -6.42 -5.44
N THR A 33 6.17 -5.48 -4.76
CA THR A 33 4.71 -5.28 -4.90
C THR A 33 4.33 -4.88 -6.32
N ALA A 34 5.04 -3.92 -6.92
CA ALA A 34 4.81 -3.48 -8.29
C ALA A 34 4.99 -4.61 -9.31
N LYS A 35 6.05 -5.40 -9.17
CA LYS A 35 6.29 -6.58 -10.02
C LYS A 35 5.16 -7.61 -9.86
N GLY A 36 4.72 -7.88 -8.63
CA GLY A 36 3.59 -8.77 -8.38
C GLY A 36 2.27 -8.30 -9.03
N ILE A 37 2.03 -6.99 -9.10
CA ILE A 37 0.89 -6.42 -9.85
C ILE A 37 0.99 -6.77 -11.34
N LEU A 38 2.15 -6.55 -11.96
CA LEU A 38 2.37 -6.82 -13.39
C LEU A 38 2.27 -8.31 -13.73
N ILE A 39 2.87 -9.17 -12.90
CA ILE A 39 2.80 -10.63 -13.05
C ILE A 39 1.34 -11.09 -13.00
N ALA A 40 0.57 -10.61 -12.02
CA ALA A 40 -0.84 -10.99 -11.89
C ALA A 40 -1.71 -10.46 -13.05
N GLY A 41 -1.41 -9.27 -13.57
CA GLY A 41 -2.19 -8.64 -14.64
C GLY A 41 -1.85 -9.14 -16.05
N ARG A 42 -0.59 -9.53 -16.31
CA ARG A 42 -0.11 -9.91 -17.65
C ARG A 42 0.37 -11.36 -17.77
N GLY A 43 0.52 -12.09 -16.66
CA GLY A 43 1.07 -13.45 -16.66
C GLY A 43 2.55 -13.51 -17.07
N CYS A 44 3.31 -12.42 -16.85
CA CYS A 44 4.73 -12.34 -17.23
C CYS A 44 5.67 -12.87 -16.13
N SER A 45 6.93 -13.08 -16.48
CA SER A 45 7.98 -13.45 -15.51
C SER A 45 8.44 -12.25 -14.67
N ASP A 46 9.12 -12.55 -13.56
CA ASP A 46 9.69 -11.54 -12.65
C ASP A 46 10.69 -10.59 -13.35
N ALA A 47 11.49 -11.10 -14.29
CA ALA A 47 12.41 -10.29 -15.09
C ALA A 47 11.66 -9.37 -16.06
N GLN A 48 10.68 -9.91 -16.80
CA GLN A 48 9.85 -9.12 -17.71
C GLN A 48 9.05 -8.02 -16.98
N ALA A 49 8.57 -8.29 -15.77
CA ALA A 49 7.92 -7.29 -14.94
C ALA A 49 8.88 -6.16 -14.54
N PHE A 50 10.15 -6.46 -14.28
CA PHE A 50 11.14 -5.42 -14.01
C PHE A 50 11.50 -4.62 -15.27
N ASP A 51 11.63 -5.28 -16.42
CA ASP A 51 11.91 -4.62 -17.70
C ASP A 51 10.77 -3.66 -18.09
N GLU A 52 9.51 -4.03 -17.85
CA GLU A 52 8.37 -3.12 -18.06
C GLU A 52 8.44 -1.90 -17.14
N LEU A 53 8.76 -2.08 -15.85
CA LEU A 53 8.96 -0.94 -14.93
C LEU A 53 10.11 -0.03 -15.40
N LEU A 54 11.19 -0.60 -15.94
CA LEU A 54 12.31 0.14 -16.49
C LEU A 54 11.92 0.90 -17.76
N ASP A 55 11.14 0.29 -18.65
CA ASP A 55 10.65 0.92 -19.86
C ASP A 55 9.75 2.13 -19.56
N VAL A 56 8.76 1.97 -18.67
CA VAL A 56 7.89 3.06 -18.23
C VAL A 56 8.70 4.18 -17.56
N ALA A 57 9.64 3.81 -16.69
CA ALA A 57 10.51 4.79 -16.04
C ALA A 57 11.29 5.62 -17.08
N ARG A 58 11.79 5.00 -18.14
CA ARG A 58 12.51 5.70 -19.21
C ARG A 58 11.59 6.59 -20.05
N ARG A 59 10.43 6.10 -20.47
CA ARG A 59 9.46 6.87 -21.28
C ARG A 59 8.91 8.09 -20.56
N HIS A 60 8.80 8.02 -19.23
CA HIS A 60 8.23 9.08 -18.40
C HIS A 60 9.26 9.82 -17.55
N HIS A 61 10.55 9.60 -17.79
CA HIS A 61 11.65 10.25 -17.05
C HIS A 61 11.56 10.10 -15.52
N LEU A 62 11.14 8.93 -15.05
CA LEU A 62 11.08 8.57 -13.64
C LEU A 62 12.25 7.66 -13.25
N THR A 63 12.45 7.51 -11.94
CA THR A 63 13.21 6.36 -11.43
C THR A 63 12.32 5.11 -11.46
N VAL A 64 12.92 3.92 -11.54
CA VAL A 64 12.18 2.64 -11.45
C VAL A 64 11.36 2.55 -10.17
N LEU A 65 11.89 3.06 -9.05
CA LEU A 65 11.16 3.11 -7.78
C LEU A 65 9.99 4.12 -7.81
N GLY A 66 10.13 5.21 -8.55
CA GLY A 66 9.06 6.18 -8.81
C GLY A 66 7.92 5.56 -9.63
N ALA A 67 8.27 4.84 -10.70
CA ALA A 67 7.30 4.10 -11.51
C ALA A 67 6.59 3.02 -10.68
N ALA A 68 7.33 2.25 -9.86
CA ALA A 68 6.76 1.29 -8.93
C ALA A 68 5.80 1.94 -7.92
N ARG A 69 6.12 3.14 -7.39
CA ARG A 69 5.22 3.89 -6.51
C ARG A 69 3.92 4.25 -7.23
N SER A 70 4.01 4.81 -8.44
CA SER A 70 2.82 5.17 -9.23
C SER A 70 1.91 3.97 -9.48
N LEU A 71 2.48 2.82 -9.86
CA LEU A 71 1.69 1.61 -10.09
C LEU A 71 0.98 1.11 -8.82
N VAL A 72 1.68 1.10 -7.69
CA VAL A 72 1.10 0.65 -6.41
C VAL A 72 0.02 1.61 -5.93
N GLU A 73 0.22 2.93 -6.07
CA GLU A 73 -0.79 3.93 -5.73
C GLU A 73 -2.03 3.82 -6.64
N LEU A 74 -1.84 3.57 -7.94
CA LEU A 74 -2.94 3.32 -8.87
C LEU A 74 -3.74 2.06 -8.49
N ALA A 75 -3.05 0.96 -8.20
CA ALA A 75 -3.68 -0.30 -7.81
C ALA A 75 -4.35 -0.27 -6.43
N ALA A 76 -3.96 0.66 -5.56
CA ALA A 76 -4.61 0.88 -4.25
C ALA A 76 -5.95 1.62 -4.37
N GLY A 77 -6.25 2.22 -5.53
CA GLY A 77 -7.48 2.98 -5.78
C GLY A 77 -7.50 4.34 -5.08
N PRO A 78 -8.57 5.15 -5.29
CA PRO A 78 -8.69 6.46 -4.68
C PRO A 78 -8.82 6.34 -3.16
N SER A 79 -7.72 6.53 -2.44
CA SER A 79 -7.76 6.65 -0.98
C SER A 79 -8.41 7.98 -0.58
N SER A 80 -9.29 7.98 0.42
CA SER A 80 -10.01 9.18 0.93
C SER A 80 -9.10 10.29 1.51
N ARG A 81 -7.79 10.17 1.40
CA ARG A 81 -6.83 11.17 1.89
C ARG A 81 -6.03 11.71 0.69
N PRO A 82 -6.07 13.02 0.42
CA PRO A 82 -5.26 13.63 -0.62
C PRO A 82 -3.80 13.56 -0.17
N ARG A 83 -3.09 12.52 -0.59
CA ARG A 83 -1.64 12.51 -0.51
C ARG A 83 -1.17 13.35 -1.70
N ARG A 84 -0.53 14.48 -1.42
CA ARG A 84 0.16 15.33 -2.42
C ARG A 84 1.33 14.56 -3.05
N THR A 85 1.03 13.52 -3.79
CA THR A 85 1.93 12.97 -4.79
C THR A 85 1.14 13.09 -6.07
N ASP A 86 1.58 13.97 -6.97
CA ASP A 86 1.08 14.01 -8.34
C ASP A 86 1.60 12.73 -9.02
N THR A 87 0.97 11.60 -8.71
CA THR A 87 1.36 10.32 -9.27
C THR A 87 0.85 10.28 -10.68
N ALA A 88 1.78 10.41 -11.63
CA ALA A 88 1.52 10.24 -13.05
C ALA A 88 0.68 8.95 -13.25
N ARG A 89 -0.55 9.14 -13.70
CA ARG A 89 -1.44 8.06 -14.13
C ARG A 89 -1.08 7.74 -15.57
N PHE A 90 -0.72 6.49 -15.81
CA PHE A 90 -0.37 6.01 -17.14
C PHE A 90 -1.55 5.21 -17.68
N ASP A 91 -2.13 5.64 -18.80
CA ASP A 91 -3.31 5.00 -19.43
C ASP A 91 -3.12 3.48 -19.64
N GLU A 92 -1.90 3.08 -19.99
CA GLU A 92 -1.52 1.67 -20.18
C GLU A 92 -1.63 0.82 -18.89
N TRP A 93 -1.52 1.44 -17.73
CA TRP A 93 -1.62 0.78 -16.42
C TRP A 93 -3.02 0.91 -15.82
N GLU A 94 -3.80 1.94 -16.19
CA GLU A 94 -5.20 2.03 -15.78
C GLU A 94 -6.00 0.84 -16.31
N GLN A 95 -5.82 0.47 -17.58
CA GLN A 95 -6.47 -0.70 -18.16
C GLN A 95 -6.00 -2.01 -17.54
N LEU A 96 -4.73 -2.10 -17.16
CA LEU A 96 -4.18 -3.28 -16.47
C LEU A 96 -4.79 -3.44 -15.08
N VAL A 97 -4.86 -2.36 -14.31
CA VAL A 97 -5.45 -2.38 -12.96
C VAL A 97 -6.95 -2.67 -13.02
N ALA A 98 -7.66 -2.16 -14.04
CA ALA A 98 -9.08 -2.45 -14.25
C ALA A 98 -9.36 -3.94 -14.57
N GLN A 99 -8.37 -4.65 -15.12
CA GLN A 99 -8.46 -6.09 -15.44
C GLN A 99 -8.09 -6.99 -14.25
N LEU A 100 -7.49 -6.44 -13.20
CA LEU A 100 -7.20 -7.21 -11.99
C LEU A 100 -8.49 -7.51 -11.23
N PRO A 101 -8.68 -8.74 -10.71
CA PRO A 101 -9.79 -9.00 -9.81
C PRO A 101 -9.71 -8.02 -8.63
N PRO A 102 -10.85 -7.46 -8.16
CA PRO A 102 -10.85 -6.51 -7.06
C PRO A 102 -10.10 -7.15 -5.91
N ARG A 103 -8.98 -6.53 -5.51
CA ARG A 103 -8.21 -6.98 -4.36
C ARG A 103 -9.18 -6.94 -3.20
N ARG A 104 -9.57 -8.12 -2.73
CA ARG A 104 -10.31 -8.26 -1.47
C ARG A 104 -9.38 -7.64 -0.45
N HIS A 105 -9.63 -6.37 -0.14
CA HIS A 105 -9.13 -5.77 1.07
C HIS A 105 -9.68 -6.70 2.14
N ALA A 106 -8.81 -7.57 2.66
CA ALA A 106 -9.07 -8.25 3.91
C ALA A 106 -9.12 -7.13 4.95
N GLN A 107 -10.27 -6.45 5.00
CA GLN A 107 -10.70 -5.69 6.15
C GLN A 107 -10.93 -6.74 7.23
N ALA A 108 -9.85 -7.05 7.93
CA ALA A 108 -9.96 -7.63 9.24
C ALA A 108 -10.56 -6.56 10.16
N SER A 109 -11.72 -6.93 10.73
CA SER A 109 -12.43 -6.34 11.86
C SER A 109 -13.23 -5.07 11.62
#